data_AF-A0A2K8L670-F1
#
_entry.id   AF-A0A2K8L670-F1
#
_cell.length_a   1.000
_cell.length_b   1.000
_cell.length_c   1.000
_cell.angle_alpha   90.00
_cell.angle_beta   90.00
_cell.angle_gamma   90.00
#
_symmetry.space_group_name_H-M   'P 1'
#
loop_
_entity.id
_entity.type
_entity.pdbx_description
1 polymer ?
#
loop_
_entity_poly.entity_id
_entity_poly.type
_entity_poly.pdbx_seq_one_letter_code
_entity_poly.pdbx_strand_id
1 'polypeptide(L)'
;MVLLLAIGRGVPKGLPMNSFDVFNGDADGICALHQLRLAEPREAELVTGVKRDISLLKRVEAGGGDRVTVLDISLDKNRSDLVRMLEAGAALFYCDHHFAGDVPVSANLEAVIDTSAETCTSLLINDYLNGAYLPWAVTAAFGDNLFDAARKAAVPLNLSDAQLSQLEHLGTLINYNGYGVTPEDLHFHPAELYRAISHYSDPFAFIAESADYRKLSDGYAEDIAQARNLPVAVEEQGIAVIMLADAPWTRRVSGVYGNELARENPDRAHALMTELPDGGYRISVRAPLNNKTGADELCMQFPTGGGRKAAAGVNALPAEMYGAFVDAFREMYEQ
;
A
#
# COMPACT_ATOMS: atom_id res chain seq x y z
N MET A 1 -22.37 -5.23 70.57
CA MET A 1 -22.52 -5.95 69.30
C MET A 1 -22.70 -4.89 68.21
N VAL A 2 -21.58 -4.41 67.64
CA VAL A 2 -21.59 -3.36 66.62
C VAL A 2 -21.42 -4.05 65.26
N LEU A 3 -22.44 -3.93 64.41
CA LEU A 3 -22.46 -4.52 63.08
C LEU A 3 -21.82 -3.54 62.10
N LEU A 4 -20.59 -3.84 61.64
CA LEU A 4 -19.96 -3.14 60.52
C LEU A 4 -20.61 -3.63 59.22
N LEU A 5 -21.31 -2.74 58.50
CA LEU A 5 -21.65 -2.95 57.10
C LEU A 5 -20.42 -2.63 56.25
N ALA A 6 -19.77 -3.67 55.72
CA ALA A 6 -18.78 -3.55 54.68
C ALA A 6 -19.48 -3.20 53.36
N ILE A 7 -19.31 -1.95 52.91
CA ILE A 7 -19.70 -1.52 51.56
C ILE A 7 -18.64 -2.10 50.62
N GLY A 8 -18.98 -3.19 49.94
CA GLY A 8 -18.15 -3.74 48.89
C GLY A 8 -17.95 -2.71 47.79
N ARG A 9 -16.73 -2.17 47.67
CA ARG A 9 -16.30 -1.47 46.45
C ARG A 9 -16.30 -2.52 45.34
N GLY A 10 -17.33 -2.48 44.49
CA GLY A 10 -17.33 -3.24 43.26
C GLY A 10 -16.07 -2.93 42.47
N VAL A 11 -15.31 -3.96 42.13
CA VAL A 11 -14.26 -3.87 41.11
C VAL A 11 -14.95 -3.33 39.86
N PRO A 12 -14.49 -2.23 39.25
CA PRO A 12 -15.07 -1.78 37.99
C PRO A 12 -14.92 -2.93 36.99
N LYS A 13 -16.05 -3.38 36.41
CA LYS A 13 -16.00 -4.20 35.20
C LYS A 13 -15.11 -3.44 34.23
N GLY A 14 -14.01 -4.05 33.78
CA GLY A 14 -13.16 -3.46 32.75
C GLY A 14 -14.02 -3.01 31.59
N LEU A 15 -13.75 -1.81 31.06
CA LEU A 15 -14.37 -1.36 29.82
C LEU A 15 -14.17 -2.46 28.76
N PRO A 16 -15.15 -2.70 27.87
CA PRO A 16 -14.97 -3.64 26.77
C PRO A 16 -13.74 -3.20 25.95
N MET A 17 -12.83 -4.14 25.73
CA MET A 17 -11.62 -3.92 24.92
C MET A 17 -12.03 -3.79 23.45
N ASN A 18 -11.87 -2.60 22.86
CA ASN A 18 -11.99 -2.45 21.42
C ASN A 18 -10.69 -2.85 20.73
N SER A 19 -10.80 -3.28 19.49
CA SER A 19 -9.65 -3.56 18.63
C SER A 19 -9.81 -2.83 17.32
N PHE A 20 -8.73 -2.19 16.87
CA PHE A 20 -8.67 -1.45 15.61
C PHE A 20 -7.56 -2.02 14.74
N ASP A 21 -7.88 -2.30 13.48
CA ASP A 21 -6.93 -2.70 12.46
C ASP A 21 -6.79 -1.54 11.46
N VAL A 22 -5.66 -0.85 11.55
CA VAL A 22 -5.33 0.34 10.75
C VAL A 22 -4.29 -0.05 9.71
N PHE A 23 -4.64 -0.06 8.43
CA PHE A 23 -3.76 -0.61 7.39
C PHE A 23 -3.94 0.09 6.05
N ASN A 24 -2.86 0.14 5.27
CA ASN A 24 -2.91 0.60 3.89
C ASN A 24 -3.81 -0.29 3.04
N GLY A 25 -4.58 0.30 2.13
CA GLY A 25 -5.54 -0.44 1.29
C GLY A 25 -4.95 -1.05 0.02
N ASP A 26 -3.63 -1.21 -0.04
CA ASP A 26 -2.93 -1.89 -1.12
C ASP A 26 -2.63 -3.36 -0.80
N ALA A 27 -1.84 -4.02 -1.65
CA ALA A 27 -1.47 -5.41 -1.45
C ALA A 27 -0.68 -5.65 -0.16
N ASP A 28 0.19 -4.73 0.24
CA ASP A 28 1.07 -4.95 1.38
C ASP A 28 0.31 -4.83 2.70
N GLY A 29 -0.47 -3.76 2.88
CA GLY A 29 -1.31 -3.59 4.06
C GLY A 29 -2.37 -4.69 4.22
N ILE A 30 -3.07 -5.07 3.14
CA ILE A 30 -4.12 -6.10 3.18
C ILE A 30 -3.53 -7.47 3.51
N CYS A 31 -2.45 -7.88 2.82
CA CYS A 31 -1.84 -9.19 3.06
C CYS A 31 -1.15 -9.27 4.43
N ALA A 32 -0.54 -8.19 4.91
CA ALA A 32 0.04 -8.11 6.26
C ALA A 32 -1.04 -8.35 7.33
N LEU A 33 -2.18 -7.66 7.22
CA LEU A 33 -3.28 -7.84 8.15
C LEU A 33 -3.82 -9.28 8.11
N HIS A 34 -4.00 -9.81 6.92
CA HIS A 34 -4.55 -11.14 6.73
C HIS A 34 -3.66 -12.23 7.35
N GLN A 35 -2.35 -12.17 7.13
CA GLN A 35 -1.39 -13.06 7.80
C GLN A 35 -1.53 -13.01 9.33
N LEU A 36 -1.60 -11.79 9.88
CA LEU A 36 -1.73 -11.59 11.32
C LEU A 36 -3.06 -12.12 11.87
N ARG A 37 -4.18 -11.95 11.14
CA ARG A 37 -5.51 -12.39 11.58
C ARG A 37 -5.74 -13.89 11.38
N LEU A 38 -5.00 -14.53 10.48
CA LEU A 38 -4.92 -16.00 10.42
C LEU A 38 -4.20 -16.57 11.66
N ALA A 39 -3.09 -15.95 12.10
CA ALA A 39 -2.36 -16.35 13.30
C ALA A 39 -3.11 -16.02 14.60
N GLU A 40 -3.71 -14.83 14.64
CA GLU A 40 -4.40 -14.27 15.79
C GLU A 40 -5.80 -13.77 15.38
N PRO A 41 -6.79 -14.67 15.29
CA PRO A 41 -8.16 -14.32 14.97
C PRO A 41 -8.72 -13.28 15.94
N ARG A 42 -9.30 -12.21 15.40
CA ARG A 42 -9.80 -11.09 16.17
C ARG A 42 -10.85 -10.32 15.39
N GLU A 43 -11.93 -9.94 16.08
CA GLU A 43 -12.86 -8.93 15.59
C GLU A 43 -12.28 -7.54 15.87
N ALA A 44 -12.12 -6.74 14.83
CA ALA A 44 -11.59 -5.39 14.92
C ALA A 44 -12.29 -4.45 13.95
N GLU A 45 -12.36 -3.18 14.31
CA GLU A 45 -12.77 -2.12 13.38
C GLU A 45 -11.69 -1.92 12.32
N LEU A 46 -12.06 -2.03 11.05
CA LEU A 46 -11.15 -1.84 9.92
C LEU A 46 -11.06 -0.36 9.55
N VAL A 47 -9.87 0.22 9.67
CA VAL A 47 -9.57 1.60 9.29
C VAL A 47 -8.55 1.60 8.16
N THR A 48 -9.03 1.86 6.94
CA THR A 48 -8.23 1.79 5.71
C THR A 48 -8.77 2.76 4.66
N GLY A 49 -8.04 2.92 3.56
CA GLY A 49 -8.38 3.82 2.46
C GLY A 49 -7.54 3.50 1.21
N VAL A 50 -7.66 4.31 0.16
CA VAL A 50 -6.85 4.15 -1.06
C VAL A 50 -5.34 4.14 -0.74
N LYS A 51 -4.49 3.63 -1.64
CA LYS A 51 -3.03 3.47 -1.42
C LYS A 51 -2.31 4.74 -0.94
N ARG A 52 -2.83 5.92 -1.29
CA ARG A 52 -2.24 7.23 -0.90
C ARG A 52 -2.81 7.81 0.39
N ASP A 53 -3.84 7.21 0.97
CA ASP A 53 -4.43 7.61 2.24
C ASP A 53 -3.62 7.04 3.41
N ILE A 54 -2.49 7.69 3.68
CA ILE A 54 -1.46 7.19 4.61
C ILE A 54 -1.52 7.81 6.01
N SER A 55 -2.48 8.72 6.27
CA SER A 55 -2.69 9.36 7.58
C SER A 55 -3.98 8.84 8.22
N LEU A 56 -4.01 7.53 8.51
CA LEU A 56 -5.21 6.82 8.96
C LEU A 56 -5.45 6.88 10.46
N LEU A 57 -4.40 7.01 11.30
CA LEU A 57 -4.54 6.98 12.75
C LEU A 57 -5.38 8.13 13.32
N LYS A 58 -5.49 9.25 12.61
CA LYS A 58 -6.39 10.37 12.96
C LYS A 58 -7.88 9.98 13.02
N ARG A 59 -8.26 8.81 12.48
CA ARG A 59 -9.63 8.29 12.48
C ARG A 59 -9.93 7.39 13.68
N VAL A 60 -8.91 7.07 14.49
CA VAL A 60 -9.03 6.16 15.62
C VAL A 60 -9.04 6.93 16.93
N GLU A 61 -10.05 6.64 17.75
CA GLU A 61 -10.13 7.05 19.15
C GLU A 61 -10.00 5.81 20.02
N ALA A 62 -8.78 5.58 20.53
CA ALA A 62 -8.44 4.45 21.38
C ALA A 62 -7.83 4.92 22.69
N GLY A 63 -8.15 4.24 23.78
CA GLY A 63 -7.61 4.55 25.11
C GLY A 63 -7.28 3.31 25.93
N GLY A 64 -7.17 3.50 27.25
CA GLY A 64 -6.83 2.46 28.20
C GLY A 64 -7.67 1.20 28.06
N GLY A 65 -7.03 0.09 27.68
CA GLY A 65 -7.66 -1.21 27.50
C GLY A 65 -7.97 -1.57 26.04
N ASP A 66 -7.86 -0.63 25.10
CA ASP A 66 -8.02 -0.88 23.66
C ASP A 66 -6.71 -1.36 23.02
N ARG A 67 -6.84 -2.02 21.87
CA ARG A 67 -5.71 -2.48 21.04
C ARG A 67 -5.77 -1.86 19.65
N VAL A 68 -4.64 -1.36 19.17
CA VAL A 68 -4.51 -0.83 17.81
C VAL A 68 -3.39 -1.57 17.09
N THR A 69 -3.70 -2.20 15.98
CA THR A 69 -2.74 -2.80 15.06
C THR A 69 -2.57 -1.84 13.89
N VAL A 70 -1.34 -1.42 13.60
CA VAL A 70 -1.02 -0.47 12.53
C VAL A 70 -0.05 -1.09 11.56
N LEU A 71 -0.43 -1.16 10.28
CA LEU A 71 0.30 -1.87 9.24
C LEU A 71 0.49 -1.00 8.00
N ASP A 72 1.70 -0.96 7.48
CA ASP A 72 2.03 -0.41 6.17
C ASP A 72 1.68 1.09 5.96
N ILE A 73 1.74 1.87 7.04
CA ILE A 73 1.65 3.32 6.97
C ILE A 73 2.74 3.94 7.83
N SER A 74 3.44 4.94 7.28
CA SER A 74 4.56 5.61 7.94
C SER A 74 4.21 6.07 9.36
N LEU A 75 5.00 5.60 10.33
CA LEU A 75 4.95 6.07 11.72
C LEU A 75 5.17 7.58 11.81
N ASP A 76 6.10 8.12 11.02
CA ASP A 76 6.38 9.55 11.01
C ASP A 76 5.16 10.39 10.60
N LYS A 77 4.41 9.92 9.59
CA LYS A 77 3.17 10.57 9.13
C LYS A 77 2.01 10.46 10.11
N ASN A 78 2.05 9.50 11.03
CA ASN A 78 0.98 9.25 12.00
C ASN A 78 1.42 9.53 13.45
N ARG A 79 2.59 10.14 13.65
CA ARG A 79 3.25 10.31 14.96
C ARG A 79 2.37 10.98 16.01
N SER A 80 1.70 12.07 15.64
CA SER A 80 0.85 12.82 16.58
C SER A 80 -0.28 11.96 17.14
N ASP A 81 -0.91 11.16 16.28
CA ASP A 81 -2.01 10.28 16.66
C ASP A 81 -1.53 9.05 17.43
N LEU A 82 -0.38 8.49 17.06
CA LEU A 82 0.30 7.45 17.84
C LEU A 82 0.57 7.92 19.27
N VAL A 83 1.18 9.08 19.45
CA VAL A 83 1.49 9.64 20.78
C VAL A 83 0.20 9.88 21.57
N ARG A 84 -0.82 10.46 20.95
CA ARG A 84 -2.15 10.67 21.57
C ARG A 84 -2.72 9.37 22.14
N MET A 85 -2.71 8.28 21.36
CA MET A 85 -3.24 6.99 21.81
C MET A 85 -2.40 6.33 22.90
N LEU A 86 -1.06 6.45 22.82
CA LEU A 86 -0.16 5.96 23.86
C LEU A 86 -0.38 6.69 25.19
N GLU A 87 -0.54 8.01 25.16
CA GLU A 87 -0.85 8.83 26.35
C GLU A 87 -2.23 8.50 26.93
N ALA A 88 -3.19 8.14 26.09
CA ALA A 88 -4.50 7.64 26.50
C ALA A 88 -4.47 6.20 27.06
N GLY A 89 -3.34 5.50 26.95
CA GLY A 89 -3.11 4.17 27.52
C GLY A 89 -3.50 3.00 26.61
N ALA A 90 -3.74 3.22 25.31
CA ALA A 90 -3.98 2.15 24.36
C ALA A 90 -2.72 1.30 24.15
N ALA A 91 -2.89 0.02 23.83
CA ALA A 91 -1.81 -0.88 23.43
C ALA A 91 -1.69 -0.89 21.91
N LEU A 92 -0.50 -0.61 21.38
CA LEU A 92 -0.25 -0.50 19.95
C LEU A 92 0.79 -1.51 19.47
N PHE A 93 0.47 -2.18 18.38
CA PHE A 93 1.42 -2.94 17.56
C PHE A 93 1.58 -2.21 16.23
N TYR A 94 2.80 -1.88 15.85
CA TYR A 94 3.12 -1.10 14.65
C TYR A 94 4.14 -1.87 13.80
N CYS A 95 3.77 -2.29 12.60
CA CYS A 95 4.68 -2.96 11.66
C CYS A 95 4.68 -2.21 10.33
N ASP A 96 5.86 -1.75 9.89
CA ASP A 96 5.96 -0.89 8.71
C ASP A 96 7.39 -0.86 8.16
N HIS A 97 7.51 -0.64 6.85
CA HIS A 97 8.79 -0.49 6.14
C HIS A 97 9.08 0.93 5.66
N HIS A 98 8.17 1.88 5.89
CA HIS A 98 8.40 3.28 5.54
C HIS A 98 9.29 3.99 6.57
N PHE A 99 9.81 5.15 6.18
CA PHE A 99 10.52 6.02 7.11
C PHE A 99 9.67 6.31 8.35
N ALA A 100 10.22 6.00 9.52
CA ALA A 100 9.54 6.12 10.81
C ALA A 100 10.03 7.31 11.66
N GLY A 101 11.16 7.93 11.30
CA GLY A 101 11.86 8.87 12.19
C GLY A 101 12.19 8.21 13.54
N ASP A 102 12.17 9.00 14.62
CA ASP A 102 12.41 8.46 15.97
C ASP A 102 11.19 7.68 16.46
N VAL A 103 11.34 6.43 16.86
CA VAL A 103 10.20 5.64 17.39
C VAL A 103 9.97 6.02 18.87
N PRO A 104 8.74 6.38 19.29
CA PRO A 104 8.44 6.69 20.70
C PRO A 104 8.75 5.50 21.63
N VAL A 105 9.32 5.77 22.80
CA VAL A 105 9.56 4.74 23.81
C VAL A 105 8.34 4.65 24.73
N SER A 106 7.64 3.51 24.69
CA SER A 106 6.49 3.24 25.56
C SER A 106 6.39 1.74 25.85
N ALA A 107 5.95 1.39 27.07
CA ALA A 107 5.65 -0.01 27.42
C ALA A 107 4.39 -0.54 26.70
N ASN A 108 3.59 0.35 26.13
CA ASN A 108 2.38 0.01 25.38
C ASN A 108 2.60 0.04 23.85
N LEU A 109 3.85 0.18 23.38
CA LEU A 109 4.18 0.15 21.95
C LEU A 109 5.12 -1.02 21.66
N GLU A 110 4.67 -1.91 20.78
CA GLU A 110 5.52 -2.83 20.06
C GLU A 110 5.68 -2.33 18.63
N ALA A 111 6.91 -2.09 18.19
CA ALA A 111 7.22 -1.56 16.86
C ALA A 111 8.21 -2.46 16.13
N VAL A 112 7.81 -2.97 14.96
CA VAL A 112 8.62 -3.76 14.03
C VAL A 112 8.85 -2.92 12.79
N ILE A 113 10.01 -2.26 12.70
CA ILE A 113 10.31 -1.30 11.63
C ILE A 113 11.61 -1.70 10.93
N ASP A 114 11.55 -1.85 9.60
CA ASP A 114 12.73 -2.02 8.75
C ASP A 114 12.56 -1.26 7.43
N THR A 115 13.37 -0.22 7.24
CA THR A 115 13.30 0.67 6.07
C THR A 115 14.10 0.18 4.86
N SER A 116 14.58 -1.06 4.89
CA SER A 116 15.37 -1.65 3.80
C SER A 116 14.58 -1.71 2.50
N ALA A 117 15.20 -1.39 1.38
CA ALA A 117 14.54 -1.36 0.07
C ALA A 117 14.09 -2.75 -0.43
N GLU A 118 14.52 -3.82 0.23
CA GLU A 118 14.28 -5.22 -0.14
C GLU A 118 13.16 -5.88 0.68
N THR A 119 12.47 -5.14 1.56
CA THR A 119 11.38 -5.65 2.39
C THR A 119 10.09 -4.85 2.22
N CYS A 120 8.98 -5.47 2.60
CA CYS A 120 7.67 -4.86 2.73
C CYS A 120 7.04 -5.33 4.06
N THR A 121 6.00 -4.64 4.51
CA THR A 121 5.31 -4.91 5.78
C THR A 121 4.88 -6.38 5.89
N SER A 122 4.40 -6.98 4.81
CA SER A 122 3.99 -8.39 4.78
C SER A 122 5.13 -9.37 4.94
N LEU A 123 6.35 -9.05 4.48
CA LEU A 123 7.53 -9.86 4.74
C LEU A 123 7.98 -9.72 6.20
N LEU A 124 7.87 -8.52 6.79
CA LEU A 124 8.11 -8.30 8.22
C LEU A 124 7.13 -9.08 9.10
N ILE A 125 5.84 -9.08 8.75
CA ILE A 125 4.82 -9.88 9.42
C ILE A 125 5.10 -11.37 9.24
N ASN A 126 5.52 -11.81 8.06
CA ASN A 126 5.91 -13.20 7.84
C ASN A 126 7.03 -13.64 8.80
N ASP A 127 8.07 -12.81 8.94
CA ASP A 127 9.19 -13.08 9.84
C ASP A 127 8.73 -13.08 11.30
N TYR A 128 7.91 -12.12 11.70
CA TYR A 128 7.28 -12.06 13.03
C TYR A 128 6.46 -13.32 13.35
N LEU A 129 5.79 -13.89 12.34
CA LEU A 129 5.00 -15.13 12.45
C LEU A 129 5.78 -16.41 12.13
N ASN A 130 7.11 -16.33 12.01
CA ASN A 130 7.99 -17.46 11.69
C ASN A 130 7.59 -18.24 10.41
N GLY A 131 7.13 -17.53 9.38
CA GLY A 131 6.83 -18.13 8.07
C GLY A 131 5.47 -18.80 7.93
N ALA A 132 4.56 -18.67 8.92
CA ALA A 132 3.32 -19.44 8.98
C ALA A 132 2.39 -19.28 7.76
N TYR A 133 2.42 -18.11 7.10
CA TYR A 133 1.53 -17.75 5.99
C TYR A 133 2.28 -17.15 4.80
N LEU A 134 3.50 -17.65 4.55
CA LEU A 134 4.43 -17.16 3.52
C LEU A 134 3.84 -16.93 2.11
N PRO A 135 2.89 -17.73 1.58
CA PRO A 135 2.26 -17.44 0.28
C PRO A 135 1.60 -16.06 0.20
N TRP A 136 1.00 -15.57 1.30
CA TRP A 136 0.43 -14.22 1.34
C TRP A 136 1.52 -13.15 1.37
N ALA A 137 2.64 -13.39 2.05
CA ALA A 137 3.77 -12.47 2.05
C ALA A 137 4.45 -12.35 0.67
N VAL A 138 4.58 -13.48 -0.04
CA VAL A 138 5.07 -13.50 -1.43
C VAL A 138 4.12 -12.73 -2.35
N THR A 139 2.81 -12.94 -2.19
CA THR A 139 1.78 -12.19 -2.95
C THR A 139 1.91 -10.68 -2.73
N ALA A 140 2.05 -10.25 -1.48
CA ALA A 140 2.24 -8.86 -1.11
C ALA A 140 3.51 -8.26 -1.74
N ALA A 141 4.64 -8.96 -1.64
CA ALA A 141 5.92 -8.49 -2.19
C ALA A 141 5.86 -8.28 -3.71
N PHE A 142 5.14 -9.14 -4.45
CA PHE A 142 4.86 -8.87 -5.87
C PHE A 142 3.98 -7.64 -6.07
N GLY A 143 2.90 -7.50 -5.27
CA GLY A 143 2.01 -6.35 -5.31
C GLY A 143 2.76 -5.03 -5.07
N ASP A 144 3.74 -5.04 -4.16
CA ASP A 144 4.57 -3.89 -3.83
C ASP A 144 5.76 -3.69 -4.78
N ASN A 145 5.74 -4.40 -5.92
CA ASN A 145 6.72 -4.32 -7.00
C ASN A 145 8.15 -4.74 -6.57
N LEU A 146 8.27 -5.60 -5.55
CA LEU A 146 9.52 -6.18 -5.06
C LEU A 146 9.74 -7.60 -5.63
N PHE A 147 9.79 -7.72 -6.96
CA PHE A 147 9.82 -9.00 -7.66
C PHE A 147 10.98 -9.93 -7.22
N ASP A 148 12.19 -9.39 -7.06
CA ASP A 148 13.35 -10.18 -6.64
C ASP A 148 13.20 -10.70 -5.21
N ALA A 149 12.68 -9.86 -4.30
CA ALA A 149 12.39 -10.25 -2.92
C ALA A 149 11.29 -11.31 -2.87
N ALA A 150 10.22 -11.15 -3.65
CA ALA A 150 9.12 -12.10 -3.74
C ALA A 150 9.60 -13.48 -4.25
N ARG A 151 10.42 -13.51 -5.32
CA ARG A 151 11.00 -14.75 -5.86
C ARG A 151 11.92 -15.44 -4.85
N LYS A 152 12.76 -14.66 -4.16
CA LYS A 152 13.64 -15.17 -3.10
C LYS A 152 12.84 -15.76 -1.93
N ALA A 153 11.82 -15.05 -1.47
CA ALA A 153 10.93 -15.49 -0.39
C ALA A 153 10.13 -16.74 -0.77
N ALA A 154 9.80 -16.93 -2.05
CA ALA A 154 9.05 -18.09 -2.53
C ALA A 154 9.86 -19.39 -2.62
N VAL A 155 11.19 -19.35 -2.55
CA VAL A 155 12.06 -20.54 -2.71
C VAL A 155 11.65 -21.72 -1.80
N PRO A 156 11.37 -21.53 -0.49
CA PRO A 156 10.99 -22.63 0.40
C PRO A 156 9.62 -23.26 0.07
N LEU A 157 8.75 -22.55 -0.66
CA LEU A 157 7.43 -23.03 -1.04
C LEU A 157 7.47 -24.07 -2.17
N ASN A 158 8.60 -24.15 -2.90
CA ASN A 158 8.79 -25.06 -4.03
C ASN A 158 7.63 -25.02 -5.05
N LEU A 159 7.18 -23.81 -5.38
CA LEU A 159 6.08 -23.56 -6.31
C LEU A 159 6.52 -23.81 -7.75
N SER A 160 5.58 -24.26 -8.58
CA SER A 160 5.75 -24.22 -10.04
C SER A 160 5.75 -22.78 -10.55
N ASP A 161 6.31 -22.55 -11.74
CA ASP A 161 6.28 -21.24 -12.40
C ASP A 161 4.84 -20.71 -12.58
N ALA A 162 3.89 -21.61 -12.82
CA ALA A 162 2.47 -21.28 -12.93
C ALA A 162 1.89 -20.76 -11.60
N GLN A 163 2.19 -21.43 -10.49
CA GLN A 163 1.76 -20.98 -9.16
C GLN A 163 2.43 -19.67 -8.75
N LEU A 164 3.72 -19.50 -9.04
CA LEU A 164 4.41 -18.26 -8.75
C LEU A 164 3.81 -17.09 -9.55
N SER A 165 3.48 -17.32 -10.82
CA SER A 165 2.79 -16.33 -11.68
C SER A 165 1.38 -16.01 -11.17
N GLN A 166 0.68 -16.98 -10.56
CA GLN A 166 -0.61 -16.74 -9.91
C GLN A 166 -0.48 -15.80 -8.71
N LEU A 167 0.54 -15.97 -7.86
CA LEU A 167 0.79 -15.07 -6.73
C LEU A 167 1.22 -13.68 -7.20
N GLU A 168 2.06 -13.61 -8.25
CA GLU A 168 2.46 -12.35 -8.88
C GLU A 168 1.26 -11.58 -9.41
N HIS A 169 0.37 -12.27 -10.12
CA HIS A 169 -0.84 -11.68 -10.66
C HIS A 169 -1.80 -11.24 -9.55
N LEU A 170 -2.04 -12.09 -8.54
CA LEU A 170 -2.89 -11.73 -7.40
C LEU A 170 -2.37 -10.49 -6.67
N GLY A 171 -1.07 -10.41 -6.38
CA GLY A 171 -0.45 -9.25 -5.76
C GLY A 171 -0.65 -7.98 -6.60
N THR A 172 -0.49 -8.10 -7.92
CA THR A 172 -0.75 -7.01 -8.87
C THR A 172 -2.20 -6.55 -8.81
N LEU A 173 -3.17 -7.48 -8.77
CA LEU A 173 -4.60 -7.16 -8.73
C LEU A 173 -5.01 -6.45 -7.43
N ILE A 174 -4.51 -6.89 -6.29
CA ILE A 174 -4.81 -6.25 -5.00
C ILE A 174 -4.20 -4.84 -4.97
N ASN A 175 -2.95 -4.67 -5.42
CA ASN A 175 -2.31 -3.35 -5.49
C ASN A 175 -3.02 -2.43 -6.50
N TYR A 176 -3.42 -2.97 -7.66
CA TYR A 176 -4.23 -2.29 -8.67
C TYR A 176 -5.53 -1.72 -8.08
N ASN A 177 -6.24 -2.50 -7.25
CA ASN A 177 -7.44 -2.01 -6.56
C ASN A 177 -7.12 -0.87 -5.58
N GLY A 178 -5.90 -0.78 -5.05
CA GLY A 178 -5.50 0.31 -4.15
C GLY A 178 -5.31 1.66 -4.86
N TYR A 179 -5.15 1.70 -6.18
CA TYR A 179 -4.88 2.94 -6.91
C TYR A 179 -6.17 3.74 -7.19
N GLY A 180 -6.45 4.74 -6.34
CA GLY A 180 -7.55 5.69 -6.51
C GLY A 180 -7.17 7.09 -6.06
N VAL A 181 -8.02 8.08 -6.34
CA VAL A 181 -8.04 9.35 -5.59
C VAL A 181 -9.00 9.21 -4.41
N THR A 182 -10.12 8.54 -4.65
CA THR A 182 -11.18 8.26 -3.68
C THR A 182 -11.54 6.77 -3.70
N PRO A 183 -12.17 6.22 -2.64
CA PRO A 183 -12.65 4.84 -2.66
C PRO A 183 -13.62 4.53 -3.81
N GLU A 184 -14.35 5.53 -4.29
CA GLU A 184 -15.28 5.41 -5.42
C GLU A 184 -14.58 5.14 -6.75
N ASP A 185 -13.26 5.39 -6.85
CA ASP A 185 -12.48 5.02 -8.02
C ASP A 185 -12.20 3.51 -8.08
N LEU A 186 -12.32 2.78 -6.96
CA LEU A 186 -11.87 1.41 -6.81
C LEU A 186 -12.95 0.40 -7.22
N HIS A 187 -12.55 -0.84 -7.50
CA HIS A 187 -13.53 -1.94 -7.66
C HIS A 187 -14.13 -2.34 -6.31
N PHE A 188 -13.33 -2.24 -5.25
CA PHE A 188 -13.72 -2.53 -3.88
C PHE A 188 -13.15 -1.48 -2.94
N HIS A 189 -13.95 -1.08 -1.95
CA HIS A 189 -13.36 -0.43 -0.79
C HIS A 189 -12.36 -1.41 -0.13
N PRO A 190 -11.17 -0.97 0.31
CA PRO A 190 -10.14 -1.92 0.78
C PRO A 190 -10.57 -2.79 1.96
N ALA A 191 -11.40 -2.26 2.86
CA ALA A 191 -12.03 -3.04 3.94
C ALA A 191 -12.94 -4.17 3.41
N GLU A 192 -13.63 -3.98 2.29
CA GLU A 192 -14.48 -5.00 1.67
C GLU A 192 -13.62 -6.06 0.98
N LEU A 193 -12.55 -5.63 0.28
CA LEU A 193 -11.60 -6.56 -0.33
C LEU A 193 -10.90 -7.42 0.73
N TYR A 194 -10.47 -6.83 1.84
CA TYR A 194 -9.92 -7.58 2.97
C TYR A 194 -10.94 -8.61 3.50
N ARG A 195 -12.20 -8.23 3.70
CA ARG A 195 -13.24 -9.19 4.15
C ARG A 195 -13.41 -10.35 3.17
N ALA A 196 -13.42 -10.08 1.87
CA ALA A 196 -13.48 -11.14 0.86
C ALA A 196 -12.26 -12.09 0.94
N ILE A 197 -11.06 -11.55 1.13
CA ILE A 197 -9.82 -12.32 1.31
C ILE A 197 -9.81 -13.10 2.63
N SER A 198 -10.37 -12.55 3.70
CA SER A 198 -10.31 -13.09 5.07
C SER A 198 -10.92 -14.50 5.20
N HIS A 199 -11.75 -14.91 4.24
CA HIS A 199 -12.33 -16.25 4.16
C HIS A 199 -11.34 -17.32 3.68
N TYR A 200 -10.14 -16.95 3.21
CA TYR A 200 -9.21 -17.85 2.54
C TYR A 200 -7.85 -17.87 3.24
N SER A 201 -7.49 -18.97 3.89
CA SER A 201 -6.14 -19.13 4.44
C SER A 201 -5.07 -19.28 3.36
N ASP A 202 -5.42 -19.82 2.20
CA ASP A 202 -4.54 -20.06 1.05
C ASP A 202 -4.89 -19.08 -0.10
N PRO A 203 -3.94 -18.27 -0.61
CA PRO A 203 -4.20 -17.39 -1.76
C PRO A 203 -4.63 -18.16 -3.01
N PHE A 204 -4.19 -19.41 -3.21
CA PHE A 204 -4.61 -20.19 -4.38
C PHE A 204 -6.10 -20.54 -4.33
N ALA A 205 -6.67 -20.73 -3.13
CA ALA A 205 -8.11 -20.94 -2.97
C ALA A 205 -8.90 -19.67 -3.30
N PHE A 206 -8.41 -18.49 -2.88
CA PHE A 206 -9.03 -17.21 -3.26
C PHE A 206 -9.06 -17.04 -4.79
N ILE A 207 -7.94 -17.32 -5.47
CA ILE A 207 -7.83 -17.27 -6.93
C ILE A 207 -8.81 -18.22 -7.63
N ALA A 208 -8.95 -19.45 -7.10
CA ALA A 208 -9.77 -20.48 -7.74
C ALA A 208 -11.28 -20.27 -7.53
N GLU A 209 -11.68 -19.78 -6.35
CA GLU A 209 -13.07 -19.87 -5.90
C GLU A 209 -13.78 -18.52 -5.83
N SER A 210 -13.06 -17.43 -5.58
CA SER A 210 -13.67 -16.13 -5.28
C SER A 210 -14.26 -15.46 -6.51
N ALA A 211 -15.50 -14.98 -6.38
CA ALA A 211 -16.08 -14.07 -7.37
C ALA A 211 -15.40 -12.69 -7.33
N ASP A 212 -14.86 -12.27 -6.19
CA ASP A 212 -14.17 -10.99 -6.04
C ASP A 212 -12.82 -10.99 -6.75
N TYR A 213 -12.11 -12.13 -6.73
CA TYR A 213 -10.92 -12.33 -7.57
C TYR A 213 -11.25 -12.16 -9.05
N ARG A 214 -12.32 -12.82 -9.54
CA ARG A 214 -12.75 -12.68 -10.95
C ARG A 214 -13.07 -11.24 -11.31
N LYS A 215 -13.80 -10.52 -10.44
CA LYS A 215 -14.11 -9.09 -10.66
C LYS A 215 -12.83 -8.24 -10.76
N LEU A 216 -11.85 -8.46 -9.89
CA LEU A 216 -10.56 -7.76 -9.98
C LEU A 216 -9.81 -8.09 -11.28
N SER A 217 -9.75 -9.37 -11.63
CA SER A 217 -9.05 -9.86 -12.82
C SER A 217 -9.67 -9.29 -14.11
N ASP A 218 -10.99 -9.33 -14.23
CA ASP A 218 -11.71 -8.82 -15.40
C ASP A 218 -11.56 -7.30 -15.52
N GLY A 219 -11.71 -6.57 -14.41
CA GLY A 219 -11.54 -5.13 -14.38
C GLY A 219 -10.11 -4.68 -14.73
N TYR A 220 -9.10 -5.40 -14.22
CA TYR A 220 -7.71 -5.16 -14.60
C TYR A 220 -7.48 -5.41 -16.08
N ALA A 221 -7.99 -6.53 -16.62
CA ALA A 221 -7.83 -6.88 -18.03
C ALA A 221 -8.45 -5.83 -18.96
N GLU A 222 -9.61 -5.29 -18.61
CA GLU A 222 -10.26 -4.20 -19.34
C GLU A 222 -9.43 -2.90 -19.27
N ASP A 223 -9.04 -2.48 -18.07
CA ASP A 223 -8.32 -1.22 -17.88
C ASP A 223 -6.93 -1.24 -18.54
N ILE A 224 -6.17 -2.34 -18.41
CA ILE A 224 -4.83 -2.44 -19.01
C ILE A 224 -4.90 -2.52 -20.54
N ALA A 225 -5.93 -3.16 -21.10
CA ALA A 225 -6.15 -3.18 -22.54
C ALA A 225 -6.45 -1.77 -23.07
N GLN A 226 -7.23 -0.96 -22.34
CA GLN A 226 -7.45 0.44 -22.70
C GLN A 226 -6.16 1.25 -22.61
N ALA A 227 -5.39 1.09 -21.53
CA ALA A 227 -4.15 1.83 -21.30
C ALA A 227 -3.10 1.59 -22.40
N ARG A 228 -2.94 0.34 -22.86
CA ARG A 228 -2.03 -0.04 -23.95
C ARG A 228 -2.39 0.56 -25.31
N ASN A 229 -3.65 0.95 -25.50
CA ASN A 229 -4.13 1.57 -26.74
C ASN A 229 -4.07 3.11 -26.71
N LEU A 230 -3.64 3.71 -25.60
CA LEU A 230 -3.51 5.16 -25.50
C LEU A 230 -2.34 5.66 -26.35
N PRO A 231 -2.49 6.83 -26.99
CA PRO A 231 -1.39 7.46 -27.70
C PRO A 231 -0.30 7.91 -26.71
N VAL A 232 0.95 7.73 -27.11
CA VAL A 232 2.09 8.30 -26.40
C VAL A 232 2.23 9.77 -26.81
N ALA A 233 2.15 10.69 -25.85
CA ALA A 233 2.19 12.13 -26.13
C ALA A 233 3.60 12.64 -26.41
N VAL A 234 4.59 12.07 -25.74
CA VAL A 234 6.02 12.29 -26.00
C VAL A 234 6.69 10.93 -26.01
N GLU A 235 7.34 10.57 -27.11
CA GLU A 235 8.12 9.33 -27.22
C GLU A 235 9.50 9.65 -27.77
N GLU A 236 10.50 9.48 -26.91
CA GLU A 236 11.90 9.75 -27.21
C GLU A 236 12.75 8.59 -26.69
N GLN A 237 14.08 8.65 -26.87
CA GLN A 237 14.97 7.54 -26.49
C GLN A 237 14.99 7.32 -24.97
N GLY A 238 15.14 8.39 -24.20
CA GLY A 238 15.26 8.33 -22.73
C GLY A 238 13.93 8.40 -21.99
N ILE A 239 12.87 8.93 -22.62
CA ILE A 239 11.59 9.20 -21.95
C ILE A 239 10.35 8.80 -22.78
N ALA A 240 9.26 8.53 -22.06
CA ALA A 240 7.92 8.48 -22.63
C ALA A 240 6.89 9.14 -21.70
N VAL A 241 5.96 9.92 -22.27
CA VAL A 241 4.85 10.56 -21.56
C VAL A 241 3.52 10.06 -22.10
N ILE A 242 2.68 9.51 -21.23
CA ILE A 242 1.35 9.00 -21.56
C ILE A 242 0.31 9.85 -20.85
N MET A 243 -0.63 10.40 -21.62
CA MET A 243 -1.77 11.17 -21.09
C MET A 243 -2.92 10.23 -20.75
N LEU A 244 -3.47 10.41 -19.56
CA LEU A 244 -4.59 9.65 -19.04
C LEU A 244 -5.74 10.62 -18.74
N ALA A 245 -6.93 10.32 -19.25
CA ALA A 245 -8.13 11.11 -18.96
C ALA A 245 -8.51 11.07 -17.46
N ASP A 246 -9.27 12.06 -17.02
CA ASP A 246 -9.94 12.05 -15.71
C ASP A 246 -11.01 10.95 -15.67
N ALA A 247 -10.62 9.74 -15.26
CA ALA A 247 -11.53 8.62 -15.12
C ALA A 247 -11.08 7.64 -14.01
N PRO A 248 -12.01 6.93 -13.35
CA PRO A 248 -11.65 5.92 -12.36
C PRO A 248 -10.65 4.86 -12.87
N TRP A 249 -10.86 4.37 -14.10
CA TRP A 249 -10.02 3.32 -14.69
C TRP A 249 -8.57 3.77 -14.92
N THR A 250 -8.36 5.02 -15.32
CA THR A 250 -7.01 5.54 -15.53
C THR A 250 -6.27 5.70 -14.21
N ARG A 251 -6.98 6.10 -13.14
CA ARG A 251 -6.41 6.20 -11.80
C ARG A 251 -5.95 4.85 -11.29
N ARG A 252 -6.76 3.80 -11.46
CA ARG A 252 -6.44 2.43 -11.07
C ARG A 252 -5.26 1.87 -11.85
N VAL A 253 -5.26 2.03 -13.16
CA VAL A 253 -4.27 1.38 -14.03
C VAL A 253 -2.93 2.11 -14.08
N SER A 254 -2.88 3.41 -13.73
CA SER A 254 -1.67 4.23 -13.89
C SER A 254 -0.42 3.62 -13.24
N GLY A 255 -0.54 3.13 -12.00
CA GLY A 255 0.59 2.57 -11.28
C GLY A 255 1.13 1.29 -11.91
N VAL A 256 0.23 0.37 -12.25
CA VAL A 256 0.55 -0.95 -12.81
C VAL A 256 1.01 -0.86 -14.26
N TYR A 257 0.40 0.02 -15.06
CA TYR A 257 0.84 0.25 -16.44
C TYR A 257 2.22 0.93 -16.48
N GLY A 258 2.51 1.86 -15.57
CA GLY A 258 3.87 2.42 -15.44
C GLY A 258 4.92 1.36 -15.11
N ASN A 259 4.59 0.39 -14.25
CA ASN A 259 5.49 -0.73 -13.95
C ASN A 259 5.68 -1.66 -15.16
N GLU A 260 4.62 -1.90 -15.94
CA GLU A 260 4.70 -2.66 -17.19
C GLU A 260 5.62 -1.99 -18.20
N LEU A 261 5.41 -0.70 -18.47
CA LEU A 261 6.21 0.07 -19.42
C LEU A 261 7.70 0.10 -19.06
N ALA A 262 8.02 0.25 -17.77
CA ALA A 262 9.39 0.22 -17.27
C ALA A 262 10.06 -1.15 -17.46
N ARG A 263 9.30 -2.26 -17.33
CA ARG A 263 9.81 -3.63 -17.58
C ARG A 263 10.03 -3.89 -19.06
N GLU A 264 9.13 -3.42 -19.91
CA GLU A 264 9.24 -3.59 -21.36
C GLU A 264 10.33 -2.71 -21.98
N ASN A 265 10.68 -1.60 -21.32
CA ASN A 265 11.69 -0.65 -21.77
C ASN A 265 12.64 -0.29 -20.63
N PRO A 266 13.58 -1.18 -20.25
CA PRO A 266 14.35 -1.06 -19.02
C PRO A 266 15.34 0.12 -18.98
N ASP A 267 15.64 0.72 -20.14
CA ASP A 267 16.51 1.89 -20.29
C ASP A 267 15.74 3.22 -20.40
N ARG A 268 14.40 3.18 -20.40
CA ARG A 268 13.54 4.36 -20.61
C ARG A 268 12.79 4.71 -19.33
N ALA A 269 12.66 6.01 -19.06
CA ALA A 269 11.82 6.54 -18.01
C ALA A 269 10.39 6.78 -18.54
N HIS A 270 9.38 6.62 -17.69
CA HIS A 270 7.97 6.81 -18.07
C HIS A 270 7.26 7.74 -17.11
N ALA A 271 6.51 8.69 -17.67
CA ALA A 271 5.59 9.55 -16.92
C ALA A 271 4.15 9.29 -17.38
N LEU A 272 3.29 8.88 -16.45
CA LEU A 272 1.86 8.77 -16.66
C LEU A 272 1.18 9.99 -16.03
N MET A 273 0.51 10.79 -16.86
CA MET A 273 -0.11 12.04 -16.47
C MET A 273 -1.64 11.89 -16.49
N THR A 274 -2.25 11.79 -15.32
CA THR A 274 -3.72 11.80 -15.17
C THR A 274 -4.24 13.21 -15.07
N GLU A 275 -5.16 13.57 -15.95
CA GLU A 275 -5.93 14.82 -15.85
C GLU A 275 -6.70 14.87 -14.53
N LEU A 276 -6.64 16.02 -13.87
CA LEU A 276 -7.38 16.34 -12.67
C LEU A 276 -8.64 17.14 -13.02
N PRO A 277 -9.69 17.13 -12.17
CA PRO A 277 -10.94 17.85 -12.44
C PRO A 277 -10.77 19.37 -12.62
N ASP A 278 -9.71 19.94 -12.08
CA ASP A 278 -9.36 21.37 -12.18
C ASP A 278 -8.54 21.71 -13.44
N GLY A 279 -8.28 20.72 -14.31
CA GLY A 279 -7.49 20.86 -15.52
C GLY A 279 -5.98 20.69 -15.32
N GLY A 280 -5.51 20.48 -14.09
CA GLY A 280 -4.12 20.13 -13.81
C GLY A 280 -3.81 18.65 -14.07
N TYR A 281 -2.61 18.22 -13.66
CA TYR A 281 -2.16 16.85 -13.82
C TYR A 281 -1.68 16.23 -12.51
N ARG A 282 -2.01 14.96 -12.30
CA ARG A 282 -1.31 14.08 -11.37
C ARG A 282 -0.33 13.23 -12.15
N ILE A 283 0.92 13.20 -11.70
CA ILE A 283 2.00 12.53 -12.43
C ILE A 283 2.54 11.35 -11.61
N SER A 284 2.67 10.21 -12.26
CA SER A 284 3.41 9.05 -11.76
C SER A 284 4.63 8.81 -12.65
N VAL A 285 5.82 8.87 -12.07
CA VAL A 285 7.10 8.66 -12.76
C VAL A 285 7.68 7.31 -12.38
N ARG A 286 8.23 6.61 -13.37
CA ARG A 286 9.15 5.48 -13.20
C ARG A 286 10.49 5.82 -13.84
N ALA A 287 11.56 5.71 -13.07
CA ALA A 287 12.92 5.78 -13.60
C ALA A 287 13.24 4.50 -14.41
N PRO A 288 14.26 4.53 -15.28
CA PRO A 288 14.73 3.33 -15.98
C PRO A 288 15.07 2.22 -14.99
N LEU A 289 14.65 0.98 -15.28
CA LEU A 289 14.95 -0.16 -14.41
C LEU A 289 16.45 -0.45 -14.30
N ASN A 290 17.22 -0.15 -15.34
CA ASN A 290 18.67 -0.33 -15.35
C ASN A 290 19.42 0.78 -14.59
N ASN A 291 18.76 1.90 -14.28
CA ASN A 291 19.33 3.05 -13.59
C ASN A 291 18.30 3.70 -12.65
N LYS A 292 17.85 2.93 -11.64
CA LYS A 292 16.70 3.17 -10.73
C LYS A 292 16.79 4.45 -9.86
N THR A 293 17.07 5.61 -10.46
CA THR A 293 17.40 6.88 -9.79
C THR A 293 16.85 8.07 -10.55
N GLY A 294 16.68 9.21 -9.85
CA GLY A 294 16.33 10.51 -10.45
C GLY A 294 14.83 10.83 -10.46
N ALA A 295 13.95 9.89 -10.12
CA ALA A 295 12.50 10.14 -10.15
C ALA A 295 12.09 11.12 -9.03
N ASP A 296 12.63 10.94 -7.83
CA ASP A 296 12.42 11.83 -6.69
C ASP A 296 13.00 13.23 -6.96
N GLU A 297 14.23 13.31 -7.44
CA GLU A 297 14.90 14.56 -7.80
C GLU A 297 14.11 15.35 -8.85
N LEU A 298 13.59 14.68 -9.89
CA LEU A 298 12.70 15.29 -10.87
C LEU A 298 11.42 15.81 -10.22
N CYS A 299 10.69 14.95 -9.51
CA CYS A 299 9.38 15.32 -8.97
C CYS A 299 9.48 16.44 -7.93
N MET A 300 10.54 16.47 -7.11
CA MET A 300 10.75 17.52 -6.10
C MET A 300 10.97 18.92 -6.69
N GLN A 301 11.23 19.05 -7.98
CA GLN A 301 11.27 20.36 -8.67
C GLN A 301 9.88 20.99 -8.83
N PHE A 302 8.82 20.20 -8.67
CA PHE A 302 7.44 20.63 -8.91
C PHE A 302 6.63 20.70 -7.60
N PRO A 303 5.61 21.57 -7.52
CA PRO A 303 4.73 21.66 -6.35
C PRO A 303 4.12 20.30 -6.02
N THR A 304 4.05 19.95 -4.74
CA THR A 304 3.49 18.68 -4.25
C THR A 304 4.22 17.41 -4.72
N GLY A 305 5.41 17.56 -5.31
CA GLY A 305 6.22 16.45 -5.78
C GLY A 305 7.05 15.78 -4.69
N GLY A 306 7.27 14.47 -4.86
CA GLY A 306 8.10 13.67 -3.98
C GLY A 306 8.02 12.18 -4.31
N GLY A 307 8.77 11.36 -3.58
CA GLY A 307 8.77 9.92 -3.78
C GLY A 307 10.11 9.28 -3.46
N ARG A 308 10.38 8.13 -4.09
CA ARG A 308 11.63 7.40 -3.98
C ARG A 308 12.42 7.52 -5.29
N LYS A 309 13.72 7.25 -5.23
CA LYS A 309 14.67 7.29 -6.36
C LYS A 309 14.17 6.66 -7.66
N ALA A 310 13.53 5.50 -7.57
CA ALA A 310 13.06 4.73 -8.73
C ALA A 310 11.62 5.06 -9.15
N ALA A 311 10.82 5.63 -8.25
CA ALA A 311 9.40 5.86 -8.45
C ALA A 311 8.93 7.03 -7.60
N ALA A 312 8.44 8.07 -8.26
CA ALA A 312 7.99 9.30 -7.63
C ALA A 312 6.76 9.85 -8.33
N GLY A 313 6.22 10.95 -7.82
CA GLY A 313 5.10 11.59 -8.47
C GLY A 313 4.87 13.02 -8.02
N VAL A 314 3.96 13.67 -8.72
CA VAL A 314 3.45 15.02 -8.45
C VAL A 314 1.95 14.89 -8.22
N ASN A 315 1.44 15.35 -7.07
CA ASN A 315 0.03 15.16 -6.74
C ASN A 315 -0.88 16.12 -7.53
N ALA A 316 -0.42 17.36 -7.74
CA ALA A 316 -1.11 18.37 -8.52
C ALA A 316 -0.09 19.29 -9.23
N LEU A 317 0.07 19.10 -10.53
CA LEU A 317 0.83 19.96 -11.43
C LEU A 317 -0.15 20.93 -12.14
N PRO A 318 0.04 22.26 -12.03
CA PRO A 318 -0.72 23.22 -12.82
C PRO A 318 -0.56 22.99 -14.33
N ALA A 319 -1.63 23.18 -15.10
CA ALA A 319 -1.65 22.88 -16.54
C ALA A 319 -0.56 23.62 -17.32
N GLU A 320 -0.28 24.86 -16.94
CA GLU A 320 0.74 25.73 -17.52
C GLU A 320 2.18 25.22 -17.30
N MET A 321 2.39 24.34 -16.32
CA MET A 321 3.70 23.74 -16.03
C MET A 321 3.97 22.46 -16.83
N TYR A 322 3.04 22.01 -17.70
CA TYR A 322 3.22 20.82 -18.53
C TYR A 322 4.55 20.84 -19.31
N GLY A 323 4.82 21.93 -20.05
CA GLY A 323 6.04 22.06 -20.84
C GLY A 323 7.30 22.01 -19.97
N ALA A 324 7.29 22.74 -18.85
CA ALA A 324 8.40 22.75 -17.90
C ALA A 324 8.67 21.36 -17.29
N PHE A 325 7.62 20.57 -17.04
CA PHE A 325 7.78 19.19 -16.59
C PHE A 325 8.45 18.31 -17.66
N VAL A 326 7.97 18.37 -18.90
CA VAL A 326 8.54 17.56 -19.99
C VAL A 326 10.00 17.93 -20.23
N ASP A 327 10.35 19.22 -20.22
CA ASP A 327 11.73 19.67 -20.40
C ASP A 327 12.65 19.20 -19.26
N ALA A 328 12.22 19.30 -18.01
CA ALA A 328 12.97 18.77 -16.87
C ALA A 328 13.10 17.23 -16.93
N PHE A 329 12.06 16.55 -17.44
CA PHE A 329 12.08 15.10 -17.61
C PHE A 329 13.10 14.67 -18.66
N ARG A 330 13.22 15.42 -19.77
CA ARG A 330 14.28 15.22 -20.77
C ARG A 330 15.67 15.43 -20.18
N GLU A 331 15.88 16.56 -19.51
CA GLU A 331 17.18 16.89 -18.92
C GLU A 331 17.69 15.81 -17.95
N MET A 332 16.76 15.17 -17.23
CA MET A 332 17.07 14.09 -16.30
C MET A 332 17.47 12.77 -16.99
N TYR A 333 16.90 12.41 -18.14
CA TYR A 333 17.00 11.05 -18.69
C TYR A 333 17.44 10.93 -20.17
N GLU A 334 17.59 12.02 -20.91
CA GLU A 334 18.07 12.00 -22.31
C GLU A 334 19.60 12.18 -22.45
N GLN A 335 20.36 11.94 -21.38
CA GLN A 335 21.83 12.02 -21.40
C GLN A 335 22.50 10.77 -21.99
#